data_AF-A0A9Q9BBA7-F1
#
_entry.id   AF-A0A9Q9BBA7-F1
#
_cell.length_a   1.000
_cell.length_b   1.000
_cell.length_c   1.000
_cell.angle_alpha   90.00
_cell.angle_beta   90.00
_cell.angle_gamma   90.00
#
_symmetry.space_group_name_H-M   'P 1'
#
loop_
_entity.id
_entity.type
_entity.pdbx_description
1 polymer ?
#
loop_
_entity_poly.entity_id
_entity_poly.type
_entity_poly.pdbx_seq_one_letter_code
_entity_poly.pdbx_strand_id
1 'polypeptide(L)'
;MIFSFRLKKISALFTLFFTGFLLFSQKAETPNSDWTIAVSEFKTEGLPSSYQSYKTIVPEMFLIYMDTGAKRIVPFEEKKIRAVMEASNKKLRLIKERAKLVSDKDNIFLSVEDKKTKDEKERKLKEEILKKEKEISDADIDIKIEDSRFFASGSPKNISLWKYGETLYNRNENSDLGESLKKENISALIYGSVKDISGYMVITAYLDTGLPGMKIHEFSGAGRYDDVEQVVKNISRQIYTIIQNTKEVKIFFDVNPKNAKVYIDSKLIRDFSKPITLREGSYQIGASAEGYVEETSKIELKGKSSYTLKISLKETESLKIGFNLKSATPDLFFKSRYSIKVPGIITLPKAKSILEFEEKGIHTFGIFEPSKEILSSQNVQNMIIKLNKKNVKDSIELQRKILYWSLGALYISLPITMILKAQLDDHIYAFRNRKLPYTQAEVDRINRFGITQNVFQGITIALGVNYFIQLIIYLVKADRALPRKIKPNYAEPVYPELKTGEDTTIKNEEKKNEE
;
A
#
# COMPACT_ATOMS: atom_id res chain seq x y z
N MET A 1 57.08 43.77 76.05
CA MET A 1 58.14 43.12 75.24
C MET A 1 57.96 41.60 75.45
N ILE A 2 57.67 40.69 74.52
CA ILE A 2 57.47 40.68 73.06
C ILE A 2 56.53 39.49 72.74
N PHE A 3 55.61 39.74 71.80
CA PHE A 3 54.91 38.84 70.88
C PHE A 3 55.32 37.35 70.82
N SER A 4 54.31 36.47 70.87
CA SER A 4 54.30 35.25 70.06
C SER A 4 52.94 35.10 69.38
N PHE A 5 52.95 35.19 68.05
CA PHE A 5 51.82 34.87 67.19
C PHE A 5 52.36 34.20 65.93
N ARG A 6 51.57 33.25 65.42
CA ARG A 6 51.67 32.56 64.11
C ARG A 6 52.64 31.38 64.05
N LEU A 7 52.07 30.17 64.09
CA LEU A 7 52.12 29.21 62.98
C LEU A 7 51.23 28.00 63.34
N LYS A 8 49.94 28.02 62.99
CA LYS A 8 49.06 26.83 63.01
C LYS A 8 47.71 27.11 62.34
N LYS A 9 47.69 27.58 61.08
CA LYS A 9 46.45 27.76 60.29
C LYS A 9 46.64 27.63 58.77
N ILE A 10 47.48 26.70 58.31
CA ILE A 10 47.69 26.52 56.84
C ILE A 10 47.39 25.09 56.33
N SER A 11 47.27 24.06 57.16
CA SER A 11 47.00 22.69 56.65
C SER A 11 45.52 22.29 56.53
N ALA A 12 44.57 23.17 56.88
CA ALA A 12 43.12 22.87 56.79
C ALA A 12 42.42 23.56 55.60
N LEU A 13 43.13 24.37 54.82
CA LEU A 13 42.56 25.07 53.65
C LEU A 13 42.87 24.36 52.32
N PHE A 14 43.79 23.40 52.30
CA PHE A 14 44.23 22.72 51.07
C PHE A 14 43.46 21.43 50.75
N THR A 15 42.77 20.84 51.73
CA THR A 15 41.91 19.66 51.55
C THR A 15 40.45 19.99 51.22
N LEU A 16 40.11 21.29 51.17
CA LEU A 16 38.78 21.78 50.75
C LEU A 16 38.77 22.35 49.32
N PHE A 17 39.92 22.37 48.64
CA PHE A 17 40.03 22.87 47.26
C PHE A 17 40.13 21.77 46.19
N PHE A 18 40.24 20.49 46.58
CA PHE A 18 40.40 19.37 45.64
C PHE A 18 39.17 18.44 45.51
N THR A 19 38.11 18.69 46.27
CA THR A 19 36.85 17.92 46.22
C THR A 19 35.69 18.69 45.56
N GLY A 20 35.96 19.86 44.97
CA GLY A 20 34.94 20.71 44.32
C GLY A 20 34.81 20.57 42.79
N PHE A 21 35.65 19.78 42.12
CA PHE A 21 35.75 19.78 40.65
C PHE A 21 35.11 18.56 39.93
N LEU A 22 34.35 17.72 40.64
CA LEU A 22 33.58 16.62 40.04
C LEU A 22 32.06 16.76 40.24
N LEU A 23 31.56 17.99 40.29
CA LEU A 23 30.16 18.24 39.97
C LEU A 23 30.05 18.42 38.45
N PHE A 24 30.05 17.31 37.72
CA PHE A 24 29.44 17.27 36.40
C PHE A 24 28.02 17.79 36.58
N SER A 25 27.76 19.00 36.09
CA SER A 25 26.44 19.61 36.06
C SER A 25 25.52 18.75 35.19
N GLN A 26 24.89 17.75 35.79
CA GLN A 26 23.74 17.07 35.20
C GLN A 26 22.58 18.06 35.30
N LYS A 27 22.30 18.75 34.20
CA LYS A 27 21.08 19.55 34.06
C LYS A 27 19.91 18.58 34.19
N ALA A 28 19.18 18.66 35.30
CA ALA A 28 17.94 17.92 35.48
C ALA A 28 16.99 18.29 34.32
N GLU A 29 16.59 17.29 33.52
CA GLU A 29 15.64 17.47 32.43
C GLU A 29 14.33 18.02 33.01
N THR A 30 13.77 19.06 32.37
CA THR A 30 12.49 19.62 32.78
C THR A 30 11.41 18.53 32.70
N PRO A 31 10.59 18.34 33.74
CA PRO A 31 9.70 17.19 33.88
C PRO A 31 8.55 17.12 32.86
N ASN A 32 8.35 18.15 32.02
CA ASN A 32 7.24 18.27 31.07
C ASN A 32 7.71 18.59 29.64
N SER A 33 8.67 17.84 29.08
CA SER A 33 8.96 17.92 27.65
C SER A 33 8.34 16.73 26.92
N ASP A 34 7.12 16.89 26.45
CA ASP A 34 6.47 15.90 25.59
C ASP A 34 7.22 15.79 24.25
N TRP A 35 7.26 14.59 23.70
CA TRP A 35 7.88 14.33 22.40
C TRP A 35 6.83 14.53 21.30
N THR A 36 6.85 15.72 20.69
CA THR A 36 5.85 16.15 19.72
C THR A 36 6.09 15.56 18.31
N ILE A 37 5.07 14.92 17.72
CA ILE A 37 5.06 14.47 16.32
C ILE A 37 4.23 15.42 15.47
N ALA A 38 4.74 15.79 14.30
CA ALA A 38 3.97 16.45 13.27
C ALA A 38 3.86 15.58 12.01
N VAL A 39 2.79 15.78 11.25
CA VAL A 39 2.58 15.12 9.94
C VAL A 39 2.44 16.21 8.88
N SER A 40 3.15 16.10 7.76
CA SER A 40 3.02 17.03 6.63
C SER A 40 2.11 16.48 5.54
N GLU A 41 1.74 17.35 4.60
CA GLU A 41 1.09 16.93 3.36
C GLU A 41 1.94 15.91 2.59
N PHE A 42 1.28 14.93 1.95
CA PHE A 42 1.95 13.91 1.16
C PHE A 42 2.02 14.34 -0.32
N LYS A 43 3.07 13.92 -1.03
CA LYS A 43 3.19 14.16 -2.48
C LYS A 43 2.38 13.11 -3.25
N THR A 44 1.68 13.50 -4.31
CA THR A 44 0.87 12.59 -5.12
C THR A 44 1.47 12.39 -6.50
N GLU A 45 1.64 11.14 -6.93
CA GLU A 45 2.19 10.79 -8.24
C GLU A 45 1.24 9.84 -8.99
N GLY A 46 0.73 10.27 -10.15
CA GLY A 46 -0.07 9.41 -11.03
C GLY A 46 -1.48 9.05 -10.55
N LEU A 47 -2.02 9.73 -9.54
CA LEU A 47 -3.35 9.46 -9.00
C LEU A 47 -4.50 9.94 -9.92
N PRO A 48 -5.55 9.13 -10.13
CA PRO A 48 -6.77 9.58 -10.82
C PRO A 48 -7.42 10.77 -10.11
N SER A 49 -8.11 11.64 -10.85
CA SER A 49 -8.74 12.86 -10.31
C SER A 49 -9.66 12.60 -9.12
N SER A 50 -10.32 11.43 -9.08
CA SER A 50 -11.20 11.01 -7.98
C SER A 50 -10.49 10.78 -6.64
N TYR A 51 -9.17 10.54 -6.64
CA TYR A 51 -8.39 10.19 -5.45
C TYR A 51 -7.34 11.25 -5.07
N GLN A 52 -7.40 12.45 -5.66
CA GLN A 52 -6.47 13.54 -5.32
C GLN A 52 -6.60 14.02 -3.87
N SER A 53 -7.77 13.85 -3.25
CA SER A 53 -8.02 14.16 -1.84
C SER A 53 -7.14 13.36 -0.88
N TYR A 54 -6.55 12.23 -1.33
CA TYR A 54 -5.62 11.43 -0.53
C TYR A 54 -4.33 12.15 -0.17
N LYS A 55 -4.04 13.27 -0.85
CA LYS A 55 -2.97 14.21 -0.45
C LYS A 55 -3.11 14.69 1.00
N THR A 56 -4.34 14.91 1.47
CA THR A 56 -4.66 15.46 2.79
C THR A 56 -5.26 14.41 3.72
N ILE A 57 -6.12 13.53 3.19
CA ILE A 57 -6.81 12.49 3.97
C ILE A 57 -5.83 11.49 4.59
N VAL A 58 -4.82 11.04 3.83
CA VAL A 58 -3.83 10.07 4.35
C VAL A 58 -3.03 10.65 5.53
N PRO A 59 -2.47 11.87 5.44
CA PRO A 59 -1.88 12.56 6.58
C PRO A 59 -2.80 12.71 7.80
N GLU A 60 -4.08 13.06 7.61
CA GLU A 60 -5.05 13.17 8.70
C GLU A 60 -5.30 11.81 9.38
N MET A 61 -5.38 10.73 8.61
CA MET A 61 -5.47 9.37 9.15
C MET A 61 -4.24 9.03 9.99
N PHE A 62 -3.04 9.46 9.60
CA PHE A 62 -1.84 9.29 10.43
C PHE A 62 -1.98 10.02 11.77
N LEU A 63 -2.50 11.25 11.80
CA LEU A 63 -2.74 11.97 13.06
C LEU A 63 -3.69 11.20 13.99
N ILE A 64 -4.79 10.67 13.45
CA ILE A 64 -5.76 9.87 14.22
C ILE A 64 -5.12 8.60 14.80
N TYR A 65 -4.41 7.83 13.98
CA TYR A 65 -3.80 6.58 14.45
C TYR A 65 -2.59 6.79 15.34
N MET A 66 -1.99 7.98 15.35
CA MET A 66 -0.82 8.33 16.15
C MET A 66 -1.18 8.94 17.53
N ASP A 67 -2.46 9.05 17.87
CA ASP A 67 -2.96 9.55 19.16
C ASP A 67 -3.23 8.43 20.20
N THR A 68 -2.38 7.42 20.31
CA THR A 68 -2.61 6.31 21.26
C THR A 68 -1.94 6.49 22.63
N GLY A 69 -1.44 7.69 22.96
CA GLY A 69 -0.82 7.98 24.27
C GLY A 69 0.46 7.19 24.58
N ALA A 70 1.22 6.81 23.56
CA ALA A 70 2.43 6.02 23.71
C ALA A 70 3.57 6.79 24.40
N LYS A 71 4.53 6.07 25.00
CA LYS A 71 5.71 6.64 25.65
C LYS A 71 6.98 6.28 24.87
N ARG A 72 7.90 7.23 24.72
CA ARG A 72 9.21 7.05 24.08
C ARG A 72 10.34 7.25 25.09
N ILE A 73 11.29 6.33 25.10
CA ILE A 73 12.59 6.55 25.73
C ILE A 73 13.52 7.10 24.64
N VAL A 74 13.93 8.36 24.77
CA VAL A 74 14.80 9.02 23.79
C VAL A 74 16.21 8.41 23.86
N PRO A 75 16.74 7.87 22.75
CA PRO A 75 18.09 7.31 22.70
C PRO A 75 19.18 8.33 23.08
N PHE A 76 20.29 7.82 23.61
CA PHE A 76 21.47 8.62 23.98
C PHE A 76 21.97 9.49 22.81
N GLU A 77 22.10 8.89 21.62
CA GLU A 77 22.58 9.57 20.41
C GLU A 77 21.68 10.76 20.04
N GLU A 78 20.36 10.56 20.12
CA GLU A 78 19.38 11.61 19.84
C GLU A 78 19.50 12.78 20.83
N LYS A 79 19.68 12.49 22.14
CA LYS A 79 19.88 13.53 23.17
C LYS A 79 21.13 14.35 22.92
N LYS A 80 22.24 13.68 22.60
CA LYS A 80 23.52 14.33 22.29
C LYS A 80 23.38 15.27 21.09
N ILE A 81 22.82 14.78 19.98
CA ILE A 81 22.66 15.59 18.76
C ILE A 81 21.71 16.76 19.01
N ARG A 82 20.61 16.58 19.77
CA ARG A 82 19.71 17.68 20.15
C ARG A 82 20.40 18.78 20.97
N ALA A 83 21.28 18.40 21.90
CA ALA A 83 22.04 19.35 22.72
C ALA A 83 23.09 20.13 21.88
N VAL A 84 23.85 19.42 21.05
CA VAL A 84 24.81 20.04 20.11
C VAL A 84 24.11 20.99 19.15
N MET A 85 22.96 20.59 18.62
CA MET A 85 22.14 21.41 17.74
C MET A 85 21.56 22.64 18.44
N GLU A 86 21.25 22.57 19.74
CA GLU A 86 20.83 23.74 20.52
C GLU A 86 21.91 24.80 20.61
N ALA A 87 23.12 24.37 20.94
CA ALA A 87 24.29 25.24 21.01
C ALA A 87 24.62 25.81 19.62
N SER A 88 24.52 24.99 18.56
CA SER A 88 24.70 25.43 17.17
C SER A 88 23.66 26.46 16.73
N ASN A 89 22.37 26.26 17.03
CA ASN A 89 21.32 27.22 16.69
C ASN A 89 21.46 28.54 17.47
N LYS A 90 21.88 28.47 18.74
CA LYS A 90 22.23 29.66 19.53
C LYS A 90 23.36 30.44 18.85
N LYS A 91 24.41 29.76 18.40
CA LYS A 91 25.50 30.36 17.63
C LYS A 91 24.99 30.99 16.33
N LEU A 92 24.16 30.29 15.57
CA LEU A 92 23.62 30.77 14.30
C LEU A 92 22.74 32.01 14.49
N ARG A 93 21.95 32.08 15.57
CA ARG A 93 21.20 33.29 15.95
C ARG A 93 22.12 34.46 16.25
N LEU A 94 23.19 34.23 17.03
CA LEU A 94 24.19 35.26 17.34
C LEU A 94 24.91 35.76 16.08
N ILE A 95 25.19 34.88 15.11
CA ILE A 95 25.76 35.25 13.81
C ILE A 95 24.78 36.11 13.00
N LYS A 96 23.48 35.75 12.96
CA LYS A 96 22.44 36.56 12.28
C LYS A 96 22.29 37.94 12.93
N GLU A 97 22.30 38.02 14.27
CA GLU A 97 22.29 39.28 15.01
C GLU A 97 23.53 40.13 14.69
N ARG A 98 24.73 39.53 14.68
CA ARG A 98 25.96 40.21 14.27
C ARG A 98 25.87 40.72 12.84
N ALA A 99 25.37 39.92 11.90
CA ALA A 99 25.22 40.33 10.51
C ALA A 99 24.28 41.54 10.37
N LYS A 100 23.19 41.59 11.15
CA LYS A 100 22.31 42.76 11.23
C LYS A 100 23.04 43.99 11.76
N LEU A 101 23.79 43.86 12.87
CA LEU A 101 24.57 44.97 13.42
C LEU A 101 25.65 45.48 12.45
N VAL A 102 26.28 44.59 11.68
CA VAL A 102 27.23 44.97 10.63
C VAL A 102 26.52 45.72 9.51
N SER A 103 25.35 45.24 9.06
CA SER A 103 24.54 45.96 8.07
C SER A 103 24.09 47.33 8.57
N ASP A 104 23.70 47.45 9.84
CA ASP A 104 23.30 48.72 10.45
C ASP A 104 24.48 49.69 10.51
N LYS A 105 25.69 49.18 10.82
CA LYS A 105 26.94 49.95 10.79
C LYS A 105 27.25 50.44 9.36
N ASP A 106 27.11 49.57 8.36
CA ASP A 106 27.37 49.92 6.96
C ASP A 106 26.31 50.91 6.42
N ASN A 107 25.07 50.84 6.91
CA ASN A 107 24.02 51.80 6.59
C ASN A 107 24.25 53.21 7.18
N ILE A 108 24.93 53.32 8.33
CA ILE A 108 25.31 54.63 8.92
C ILE A 108 26.29 55.38 8.02
N PHE A 109 27.13 54.67 7.26
CA PHE A 109 27.98 55.32 6.26
C PHE A 109 27.15 56.14 5.26
N LEU A 110 26.01 55.58 4.83
CA LEU A 110 25.11 56.14 3.82
C LEU A 110 24.05 57.12 4.38
N SER A 111 23.92 57.28 5.70
CA SER A 111 22.89 58.16 6.30
C SER A 111 23.22 59.66 6.15
N VAL A 112 22.22 60.54 6.14
CA VAL A 112 22.41 62.00 6.11
C VAL A 112 22.33 62.55 7.53
N GLU A 113 23.44 62.44 8.28
CA GLU A 113 23.57 62.90 9.68
C GLU A 113 24.90 63.63 9.88
N ASP A 114 24.99 64.46 10.93
CA ASP A 114 26.23 65.16 11.30
C ASP A 114 27.38 64.20 11.60
N LYS A 115 28.60 64.58 11.21
CA LYS A 115 29.81 63.73 11.35
C LYS A 115 30.03 63.24 12.78
N LYS A 116 29.78 64.11 13.76
CA LYS A 116 29.96 63.79 15.19
C LYS A 116 28.95 62.76 15.69
N THR A 117 27.71 62.77 15.18
CA THR A 117 26.67 61.80 15.59
C THR A 117 26.88 60.45 14.91
N LYS A 118 27.42 60.43 13.69
CA LYS A 118 27.85 59.20 13.01
C LYS A 118 28.97 58.48 13.76
N ASP A 119 30.01 59.21 14.14
CA ASP A 119 31.17 58.64 14.85
C ASP A 119 30.76 58.00 16.19
N GLU A 120 29.81 58.62 16.91
CA GLU A 120 29.30 58.07 18.18
C GLU A 120 28.47 56.79 17.98
N LYS A 121 27.59 56.76 16.97
CA LYS A 121 26.80 55.56 16.63
C LYS A 121 27.68 54.42 16.13
N GLU A 122 28.70 54.71 15.31
CA GLU A 122 29.65 53.71 14.83
C GLU A 122 30.46 53.09 15.98
N ARG A 123 30.88 53.91 16.96
CA ARG A 123 31.57 53.41 18.15
C ARG A 123 30.70 52.46 18.98
N LYS A 124 29.43 52.82 19.24
CA LYS A 124 28.48 51.97 19.97
C LYS A 124 28.26 50.63 19.26
N LEU A 125 28.06 50.64 17.95
CA LEU A 125 27.89 49.41 17.17
C LEU A 125 29.17 48.56 17.13
N LYS A 126 30.37 49.15 17.07
CA LYS A 126 31.64 48.41 17.17
C LYS A 126 31.78 47.71 18.52
N GLU A 127 31.42 48.37 19.62
CA GLU A 127 31.42 47.78 20.96
C GLU A 127 30.42 46.61 21.06
N GLU A 128 29.23 46.75 20.48
CA GLU A 128 28.22 45.68 20.42
C GLU A 128 28.65 44.49 19.55
N ILE A 129 29.28 44.74 18.39
CA ILE A 129 29.83 43.69 17.52
C ILE A 129 30.93 42.90 18.25
N LEU A 130 31.84 43.59 18.95
CA LEU A 130 32.90 42.95 19.75
C LEU A 130 32.33 42.08 20.88
N LYS A 131 31.26 42.54 21.54
CA LYS A 131 30.57 41.74 22.55
C LYS A 131 29.93 40.49 21.94
N LYS A 132 29.29 40.63 20.78
CA LYS A 132 28.68 39.51 20.06
C LYS A 132 29.69 38.50 19.54
N GLU A 133 30.88 38.93 19.13
CA GLU A 133 31.98 38.04 18.75
C GLU A 133 32.48 37.18 19.91
N LYS A 134 32.57 37.75 21.12
CA LYS A 134 32.86 36.98 22.34
C LYS A 134 31.76 35.95 22.63
N GLU A 135 30.48 36.36 22.56
CA GLU A 135 29.34 35.45 22.74
C GLU A 135 29.32 34.29 21.72
N ILE A 136 29.76 34.53 20.47
CA ILE A 136 29.90 33.49 19.44
C ILE A 136 31.03 32.51 19.78
N SER A 137 32.17 33.01 20.26
CA SER A 137 33.30 32.18 20.69
C SER A 137 32.94 31.31 21.90
N ASP A 138 32.19 31.86 22.86
CA ASP A 138 31.70 31.11 24.01
C ASP A 138 30.70 30.02 23.58
N ALA A 139 29.83 30.32 22.61
CA ALA A 139 28.93 29.33 22.03
C ALA A 139 29.69 28.20 21.30
N ASP A 140 30.85 28.47 20.71
CA ASP A 140 31.71 27.43 20.12
C ASP A 140 32.32 26.49 21.17
N ILE A 141 32.63 27.02 22.34
CA ILE A 141 33.08 26.22 23.48
C ILE A 141 31.91 25.39 24.02
N ASP A 142 30.71 25.97 24.14
CA ASP A 142 29.48 25.26 24.54
C ASP A 142 29.21 24.05 23.62
N ILE A 143 29.33 24.21 22.30
CA ILE A 143 29.13 23.11 21.32
C ILE A 143 30.11 21.96 21.60
N LYS A 144 31.39 22.25 21.82
CA LYS A 144 32.42 21.24 22.11
C LYS A 144 32.17 20.53 23.44
N ILE A 145 31.71 21.27 24.45
CA ILE A 145 31.35 20.70 25.75
C ILE A 145 30.16 19.74 25.59
N GLU A 146 29.09 20.14 24.90
CA GLU A 146 27.92 19.31 24.67
C GLU A 146 28.24 18.05 23.83
N ASP A 147 29.14 18.16 22.86
CA ASP A 147 29.59 17.00 22.07
C ASP A 147 30.36 15.97 22.93
N SER A 148 31.13 16.44 23.91
CA SER A 148 31.86 15.58 24.86
C SER A 148 31.04 15.09 26.05
N ARG A 149 29.79 15.56 26.22
CA ARG A 149 28.97 15.26 27.39
C ARG A 149 28.36 13.86 27.34
N PHE A 150 28.36 13.18 28.50
CA PHE A 150 27.62 11.94 28.72
C PHE A 150 26.18 12.24 29.19
N PHE A 151 25.21 11.56 28.60
CA PHE A 151 23.78 11.67 28.85
C PHE A 151 23.30 10.35 29.47
N ALA A 152 22.51 10.42 30.53
CA ALA A 152 21.91 9.24 31.14
C ALA A 152 20.68 8.75 30.34
N SER A 153 20.36 7.46 30.46
CA SER A 153 19.10 6.88 29.97
C SER A 153 17.93 7.63 30.61
N GLY A 154 17.15 8.33 29.77
CA GLY A 154 16.09 9.23 30.22
C GLY A 154 14.85 8.51 30.76
N SER A 155 14.02 9.26 31.47
CA SER A 155 12.65 8.84 31.79
C SER A 155 11.80 8.76 30.50
N PRO A 156 10.79 7.88 30.46
CA PRO A 156 9.88 7.79 29.32
C PRO A 156 9.14 9.12 29.13
N LYS A 157 9.25 9.73 27.94
CA LYS A 157 8.50 10.92 27.54
C LYS A 157 7.16 10.53 26.92
N ASN A 158 6.11 11.28 27.19
CA ASN A 158 4.83 11.09 26.51
C ASN A 158 4.95 11.60 25.07
N ILE A 159 4.31 10.90 24.14
CA ILE A 159 4.22 11.32 22.75
C ILE A 159 2.98 12.18 22.61
N SER A 160 3.16 13.41 22.12
CA SER A 160 2.06 14.34 21.84
C SER A 160 2.01 14.66 20.34
N LEU A 161 0.83 15.01 19.85
CA LEU A 161 0.67 15.50 18.48
C LEU A 161 0.83 17.02 18.45
N TRP A 162 1.50 17.53 17.42
CA TRP A 162 1.63 18.97 17.20
C TRP A 162 0.24 19.59 17.02
N LYS A 163 -0.08 20.61 17.84
CA LYS A 163 -1.41 21.23 17.92
C LYS A 163 -2.55 20.22 18.07
N TYR A 164 -2.35 19.18 18.88
CA TYR A 164 -3.35 18.13 19.13
C TYR A 164 -3.83 17.38 17.87
N GLY A 165 -3.10 17.48 16.76
CA GLY A 165 -3.47 16.83 15.50
C GLY A 165 -4.53 17.57 14.68
N GLU A 166 -4.82 18.84 14.97
CA GLU A 166 -5.82 19.61 14.22
C GLU A 166 -5.30 20.16 12.88
N THR A 167 -3.98 20.30 12.70
CA THR A 167 -3.41 20.90 11.49
C THR A 167 -2.18 20.17 10.99
N LEU A 168 -2.09 20.01 9.68
CA LEU A 168 -0.89 19.51 8.99
C LEU A 168 0.25 20.54 9.04
N TYR A 169 1.48 20.04 9.17
CA TYR A 169 2.68 20.87 9.13
C TYR A 169 3.04 21.21 7.69
N ASN A 170 3.14 22.51 7.40
CA ASN A 170 3.57 22.99 6.10
C ASN A 170 5.10 23.12 6.07
N ARG A 171 5.75 22.24 5.32
CA ARG A 171 7.20 22.23 5.18
C ARG A 171 7.64 23.33 4.21
N ASN A 172 8.47 24.25 4.67
CA ASN A 172 9.18 25.17 3.78
C ASN A 172 10.40 24.46 3.16
N GLU A 173 10.43 24.30 1.84
CA GLU A 173 11.51 23.61 1.13
C GLU A 173 12.86 24.36 1.20
N ASN A 174 12.85 25.66 1.53
CA ASN A 174 14.04 26.53 1.54
C ASN A 174 14.71 26.70 2.92
N SER A 175 14.21 26.05 3.97
CA SER A 175 14.78 26.14 5.33
C SER A 175 15.35 24.82 5.80
N ASP A 176 16.41 24.87 6.62
CA ASP A 176 16.91 23.69 7.34
C ASP A 176 15.79 23.09 8.20
N LEU A 177 15.42 21.85 7.89
CA LEU A 177 14.39 21.08 8.57
C LEU A 177 14.61 21.04 10.09
N GLY A 178 15.86 20.92 10.52
CA GLY A 178 16.18 20.90 11.92
C GLY A 178 15.84 22.22 12.63
N GLU A 179 16.16 23.36 11.99
CA GLU A 179 15.89 24.69 12.54
C GLU A 179 14.37 24.97 12.57
N SER A 180 13.63 24.56 11.54
CA SER A 180 12.19 24.79 11.44
C SER A 180 11.40 23.95 12.45
N LEU A 181 11.75 22.67 12.61
CA LEU A 181 11.10 21.78 13.59
C LEU A 181 11.36 22.26 15.03
N LYS A 182 12.57 22.75 15.32
CA LYS A 182 12.89 23.27 16.66
C LYS A 182 12.13 24.56 17.00
N LYS A 183 11.94 25.47 16.05
CA LYS A 183 11.17 26.71 16.29
C LYS A 183 9.75 26.43 16.76
N GLU A 184 9.17 25.34 16.29
CA GLU A 184 7.79 24.95 16.60
C GLU A 184 7.69 23.85 17.67
N ASN A 185 8.80 23.52 18.34
CA ASN A 185 8.91 22.45 19.34
C ASN A 185 8.46 21.07 18.83
N ILE A 186 8.72 20.78 17.56
CA ILE A 186 8.45 19.48 16.92
C ILE A 186 9.68 18.58 17.06
N SER A 187 9.47 17.35 17.51
CA SER A 187 10.54 16.37 17.72
C SER A 187 10.74 15.42 16.55
N ALA A 188 9.68 15.10 15.80
CA ALA A 188 9.76 14.30 14.59
C ALA A 188 8.66 14.69 13.58
N LEU A 189 8.96 14.51 12.30
CA LEU A 189 8.09 14.77 11.17
C LEU A 189 7.81 13.48 10.39
N ILE A 190 6.54 13.25 10.08
CA ILE A 190 6.10 12.21 9.15
C ILE A 190 5.72 12.90 7.84
N TYR A 191 6.37 12.52 6.74
CA TYR A 191 6.04 12.99 5.40
C TYR A 191 6.09 11.82 4.42
N GLY A 192 5.48 11.95 3.25
CA GLY A 192 5.36 10.80 2.37
C GLY A 192 4.89 11.10 0.97
N SER A 193 4.63 10.02 0.23
CA SER A 193 4.03 10.06 -1.09
C SER A 193 2.99 8.97 -1.27
N VAL A 194 1.99 9.26 -2.10
CA VAL A 194 0.96 8.31 -2.54
C VAL A 194 1.05 8.19 -4.06
N LYS A 195 1.26 6.96 -4.53
CA LYS A 195 1.49 6.65 -5.96
C LYS A 195 0.50 5.59 -6.42
N ASP A 196 -0.07 5.75 -7.61
CA ASP A 196 -0.85 4.68 -8.25
C ASP A 196 0.07 3.78 -9.09
N ILE A 197 -0.10 2.48 -8.94
CA ILE A 197 0.54 1.47 -9.77
C ILE A 197 -0.53 0.49 -10.24
N SER A 198 -1.01 0.70 -11.48
CA SER A 198 -1.98 -0.19 -12.15
C SER A 198 -3.28 -0.39 -11.36
N GLY A 199 -3.82 0.67 -10.76
CA GLY A 199 -5.06 0.62 -9.97
C GLY A 199 -4.88 0.18 -8.51
N TYR A 200 -3.64 0.02 -8.06
CA TYR A 200 -3.28 -0.18 -6.65
C TYR A 200 -2.55 1.05 -6.13
N MET A 201 -2.96 1.51 -4.96
CA MET A 201 -2.33 2.61 -4.26
C MET A 201 -1.14 2.12 -3.45
N VAL A 202 0.00 2.78 -3.60
CA VAL A 202 1.20 2.59 -2.80
C VAL A 202 1.46 3.84 -1.97
N ILE A 203 1.40 3.70 -0.65
CA ILE A 203 1.72 4.75 0.32
C ILE A 203 3.14 4.53 0.80
N THR A 204 3.98 5.55 0.67
CA THR A 204 5.35 5.56 1.23
C THR A 204 5.45 6.68 2.26
N ALA A 205 5.76 6.36 3.51
CA ALA A 205 5.91 7.30 4.61
C ALA A 205 7.35 7.28 5.14
N TYR A 206 7.88 8.46 5.45
CA TYR A 206 9.19 8.69 6.02
C TYR A 206 9.04 9.30 7.41
N LEU A 207 9.75 8.74 8.38
CA LEU A 207 9.89 9.31 9.72
C LEU A 207 11.28 9.95 9.84
N ASP A 208 11.29 11.26 10.05
CA ASP A 208 12.51 12.08 10.13
C ASP A 208 12.51 12.92 11.41
N THR A 209 13.59 12.90 12.16
CA THR A 209 13.76 13.73 13.36
C THR A 209 14.34 15.11 13.06
N GLY A 210 14.77 15.37 11.82
CA GLY A 210 15.44 16.61 11.41
C GLY A 210 16.83 16.80 12.04
N LEU A 211 17.40 15.73 12.60
CA LEU A 211 18.69 15.75 13.28
C LEU A 211 19.77 15.27 12.31
N PRO A 212 20.87 16.02 12.15
CA PRO A 212 21.94 15.63 11.24
C PRO A 212 22.58 14.30 11.68
N GLY A 213 22.69 13.35 10.75
CA GLY A 213 23.30 12.04 10.99
C GLY A 213 22.37 10.94 11.51
N MET A 214 21.11 11.25 11.83
CA MET A 214 20.10 10.24 12.20
C MET A 214 19.54 9.54 10.96
N LYS A 215 19.29 8.24 11.07
CA LYS A 215 18.73 7.44 9.97
C LYS A 215 17.26 7.80 9.73
N ILE A 216 16.92 8.15 8.48
CA ILE A 216 15.53 8.31 8.04
C ILE A 216 14.92 6.92 7.89
N HIS A 217 13.77 6.70 8.54
CA HIS A 217 13.06 5.42 8.45
C HIS A 217 11.97 5.50 7.40
N GLU A 218 12.01 4.59 6.42
CA GLU A 218 11.03 4.46 5.34
C GLU A 218 10.08 3.29 5.62
N PHE A 219 8.79 3.54 5.40
CA PHE A 219 7.71 2.56 5.51
C PHE A 219 6.86 2.61 4.25
N SER A 220 6.53 1.46 3.69
CA SER A 220 5.71 1.35 2.48
C SER A 220 4.59 0.35 2.66
N GLY A 221 3.38 0.70 2.23
CA GLY A 221 2.24 -0.19 2.18
C GLY A 221 1.51 -0.06 0.85
N ALA A 222 0.98 -1.16 0.33
CA ALA A 222 0.21 -1.20 -0.90
C ALA A 222 -1.16 -1.82 -0.65
N GLY A 223 -2.19 -1.30 -1.32
CA GLY A 223 -3.56 -1.79 -1.21
C GLY A 223 -4.46 -1.24 -2.30
N ARG A 224 -5.71 -1.71 -2.34
CA ARG A 224 -6.73 -1.04 -3.17
C ARG A 224 -7.06 0.31 -2.55
N TYR A 225 -7.65 1.21 -3.33
CA TYR A 225 -8.11 2.50 -2.83
C TYR A 225 -9.07 2.37 -1.64
N ASP A 226 -9.96 1.36 -1.67
CA ASP A 226 -10.91 1.07 -0.60
C ASP A 226 -10.24 0.62 0.71
N ASP A 227 -9.00 0.10 0.63
CA ASP A 227 -8.26 -0.43 1.78
C ASP A 227 -7.31 0.61 2.41
N VAL A 228 -7.39 1.88 2.00
CA VAL A 228 -6.47 2.96 2.45
C VAL A 228 -6.36 3.04 3.97
N GLU A 229 -7.48 2.93 4.68
CA GLU A 229 -7.53 2.99 6.14
C GLU A 229 -6.66 1.89 6.77
N GLN A 230 -6.81 0.66 6.26
CA GLN A 230 -6.10 -0.51 6.78
C GLN A 230 -4.59 -0.41 6.48
N VAL A 231 -4.23 0.13 5.32
CA VAL A 231 -2.82 0.37 4.95
C VAL A 231 -2.20 1.41 5.88
N VAL A 232 -2.84 2.57 6.09
CA VAL A 232 -2.33 3.63 6.98
C VAL A 232 -2.18 3.12 8.40
N LYS A 233 -3.20 2.41 8.92
CA LYS A 233 -3.18 1.81 10.26
C LYS A 233 -1.99 0.85 10.47
N ASN A 234 -1.66 0.06 9.46
CA ASN A 234 -0.51 -0.84 9.51
C ASN A 234 0.82 -0.08 9.52
N ILE A 235 0.95 0.96 8.68
CA ILE A 235 2.14 1.82 8.66
C ILE A 235 2.31 2.54 10.01
N SER A 236 1.25 3.12 10.57
CA SER A 236 1.29 3.79 11.88
C SER A 236 1.77 2.87 13.00
N ARG A 237 1.33 1.61 12.99
CA ARG A 237 1.81 0.59 13.94
C ARG A 237 3.30 0.32 13.79
N GLN A 238 3.81 0.21 12.56
CA GLN A 238 5.24 0.01 12.32
C GLN A 238 6.05 1.23 12.80
N ILE A 239 5.57 2.45 12.51
CA ILE A 239 6.15 3.70 12.99
C ILE A 239 6.23 3.70 14.53
N TYR A 240 5.17 3.26 15.22
CA TYR A 240 5.19 3.16 16.69
C TYR A 240 6.26 2.24 17.25
N THR A 241 6.55 1.10 16.62
CA THR A 241 7.62 0.21 17.08
C THR A 241 8.99 0.89 17.02
N ILE A 242 9.20 1.78 16.04
CA ILE A 242 10.41 2.60 15.94
C ILE A 242 10.40 3.70 17.01
N ILE A 243 9.25 4.36 17.20
CA ILE A 243 9.12 5.49 18.13
C ILE A 243 9.25 5.05 19.59
N GLN A 244 8.63 3.95 19.99
CA GLN A 244 8.66 3.46 21.36
C GLN A 244 10.02 2.87 21.76
N ASN A 245 10.95 2.74 20.79
CA ASN A 245 12.25 2.10 20.99
C ASN A 245 12.10 0.73 21.68
N THR A 246 11.12 -0.05 21.22
CA THR A 246 10.83 -1.36 21.79
C THR A 246 12.00 -2.31 21.59
N LYS A 247 12.15 -3.28 22.50
CA LYS A 247 13.26 -4.23 22.48
C LYS A 247 13.31 -5.00 21.16
N GLU A 248 14.51 -5.31 20.72
CA GLU A 248 14.73 -6.18 19.57
C GLU A 248 14.45 -7.64 19.96
N VAL A 249 13.71 -8.33 19.10
CA VAL A 249 13.29 -9.72 19.24
C VAL A 249 13.84 -10.50 18.05
N LYS A 250 14.62 -11.55 18.34
CA LYS A 250 15.12 -12.46 17.30
C LYS A 250 14.06 -13.52 16.97
N ILE A 251 13.62 -13.57 15.72
CA ILE A 251 12.62 -14.52 15.25
C ILE A 251 13.31 -15.67 14.51
N PHE A 252 13.03 -16.90 14.94
CA PHE A 252 13.46 -18.12 14.29
C PHE A 252 12.28 -18.73 13.54
N PHE A 253 12.47 -19.03 12.26
CA PHE A 253 11.45 -19.63 11.41
C PHE A 253 11.71 -21.13 11.27
N ASP A 254 10.74 -21.93 11.70
CA ASP A 254 10.70 -23.38 11.50
C ASP A 254 9.53 -23.66 10.55
N VAL A 255 9.83 -23.74 9.25
CA VAL A 255 8.82 -23.80 8.18
C VAL A 255 8.90 -25.13 7.46
N ASN A 256 7.77 -25.83 7.43
CA ASN A 256 7.58 -27.06 6.68
C ASN A 256 6.48 -26.85 5.63
N PRO A 257 6.73 -27.07 4.33
CA PRO A 257 7.97 -27.56 3.69
C PRO A 257 9.07 -26.50 3.51
N LYS A 258 10.34 -26.93 3.35
CA LYS A 258 11.51 -26.04 3.22
C LYS A 258 11.51 -25.16 1.96
N ASN A 259 10.73 -25.50 0.93
CA ASN A 259 10.58 -24.71 -0.29
C ASN A 259 9.52 -23.59 -0.16
N ALA A 260 8.93 -23.39 1.02
CA ALA A 260 7.96 -22.35 1.27
C ALA A 260 8.58 -20.95 1.21
N LYS A 261 7.83 -20.01 0.64
CA LYS A 261 8.13 -18.58 0.66
C LYS A 261 7.45 -17.95 1.86
N VAL A 262 8.22 -17.23 2.68
CA VAL A 262 7.73 -16.56 3.88
C VAL A 262 7.66 -15.06 3.65
N TYR A 263 6.56 -14.45 4.10
CA TYR A 263 6.27 -13.04 4.01
C TYR A 263 6.03 -12.48 5.41
N ILE A 264 6.62 -11.32 5.73
CA ILE A 264 6.26 -10.53 6.92
C ILE A 264 5.68 -9.21 6.44
N ASP A 265 4.46 -8.88 6.85
CA ASP A 265 3.74 -7.66 6.45
C ASP A 265 3.82 -7.42 4.93
N SER A 266 3.59 -8.49 4.16
CA SER A 266 3.66 -8.54 2.69
C SER A 266 5.06 -8.38 2.08
N LYS A 267 6.13 -8.31 2.89
CA LYS A 267 7.52 -8.30 2.42
C LYS A 267 8.10 -9.71 2.38
N LEU A 268 8.55 -10.13 1.19
CA LEU A 268 9.21 -11.43 1.00
C LEU A 268 10.54 -11.49 1.75
N ILE A 269 10.73 -12.54 2.53
CA ILE A 269 12.02 -12.88 3.13
C ILE A 269 12.76 -13.82 2.18
N ARG A 270 13.95 -13.40 1.75
CA ARG A 270 14.79 -14.21 0.86
C ARG A 270 15.54 -15.33 1.58
N ASP A 271 15.94 -15.10 2.82
CA ASP A 271 16.63 -16.08 3.67
C ASP A 271 16.01 -16.07 5.07
N PHE A 272 15.25 -17.11 5.41
CA PHE A 272 14.68 -17.34 6.74
C PHE A 272 15.47 -18.38 7.55
N SER A 273 16.62 -18.84 7.04
CA SER A 273 17.52 -19.77 7.74
C SER A 273 18.28 -19.08 8.88
N LYS A 274 18.39 -17.75 8.81
CA LYS A 274 18.98 -16.90 9.85
C LYS A 274 17.87 -16.22 10.66
N PRO A 275 18.10 -15.94 11.95
CA PRO A 275 17.14 -15.21 12.75
C PRO A 275 16.95 -13.81 12.20
N ILE A 276 15.69 -13.39 12.09
CA ILE A 276 15.32 -12.04 11.67
C ILE A 276 15.09 -11.21 12.93
N THR A 277 15.76 -10.07 13.01
CA THR A 277 15.55 -9.13 14.11
C THR A 277 14.37 -8.22 13.79
N LEU A 278 13.26 -8.38 14.52
CA LEU A 278 12.15 -7.42 14.53
C LEU A 278 12.09 -6.73 15.89
N ARG A 279 11.31 -5.65 16.00
CA ARG A 279 11.07 -5.01 17.30
C ARG A 279 9.80 -5.56 17.93
N GLU A 280 9.59 -5.34 19.24
CA GLU A 280 8.32 -5.71 19.85
C GLU A 280 7.16 -4.99 19.13
N GLY A 281 6.15 -5.77 18.71
CA GLY A 281 5.04 -5.29 17.89
C GLY A 281 4.14 -6.43 17.42
N SER A 282 3.07 -6.08 16.70
CA SER A 282 2.20 -7.05 16.01
C SER A 282 2.59 -7.15 14.54
N TYR A 283 2.82 -8.37 14.04
CA TYR A 283 3.19 -8.62 12.65
C TYR A 283 2.28 -9.67 12.02
N GLN A 284 2.03 -9.56 10.72
CA GLN A 284 1.32 -10.57 9.94
C GLN A 284 2.33 -11.38 9.12
N ILE A 285 2.30 -12.70 9.30
CA ILE A 285 3.23 -13.62 8.67
C ILE A 285 2.45 -14.54 7.75
N GLY A 286 2.81 -14.54 6.47
CA GLY A 286 2.25 -15.42 5.45
C GLY A 286 3.29 -16.44 4.99
N ALA A 287 2.86 -17.66 4.70
CA ALA A 287 3.70 -18.68 4.08
C ALA A 287 2.95 -19.34 2.91
N SER A 288 3.66 -19.54 1.80
CA SER A 288 3.10 -20.12 0.57
C SER A 288 4.11 -21.05 -0.10
N ALA A 289 3.67 -22.25 -0.50
CA ALA A 289 4.47 -23.24 -1.21
C ALA A 289 3.63 -23.91 -2.31
N GLU A 290 4.28 -24.34 -3.40
CA GLU A 290 3.60 -25.03 -4.49
C GLU A 290 3.10 -26.41 -4.02
N GLY A 291 1.80 -26.68 -4.21
CA GLY A 291 1.17 -27.92 -3.75
C GLY A 291 0.63 -27.85 -2.31
N TYR A 292 0.78 -26.73 -1.62
CA TYR A 292 0.33 -26.55 -0.24
C TYR A 292 -0.70 -25.41 -0.13
N VAL A 293 -1.54 -25.47 0.91
CA VAL A 293 -2.49 -24.40 1.24
C VAL A 293 -1.74 -23.26 1.91
N GLU A 294 -1.95 -22.02 1.44
CA GLU A 294 -1.34 -20.83 2.04
C GLU A 294 -1.85 -20.60 3.47
N GLU A 295 -0.94 -20.25 4.37
CA GLU A 295 -1.27 -20.00 5.77
C GLU A 295 -0.84 -18.58 6.15
N THR A 296 -1.73 -17.86 6.84
CA THR A 296 -1.45 -16.53 7.37
C THR A 296 -1.70 -16.53 8.87
N SER A 297 -0.69 -16.11 9.63
CA SER A 297 -0.73 -16.03 11.09
C SER A 297 -0.39 -14.63 11.57
N LYS A 298 -1.09 -14.15 12.60
CA LYS A 298 -0.76 -12.89 13.27
C LYS A 298 0.03 -13.19 14.55
N ILE A 299 1.19 -12.57 14.69
CA ILE A 299 2.06 -12.74 15.87
C ILE A 299 2.16 -11.43 16.66
N GLU A 300 2.26 -11.54 17.99
CA GLU A 300 2.52 -10.42 18.90
C GLU A 300 3.82 -10.69 19.67
N LEU A 301 4.81 -9.81 19.49
CA LEU A 301 6.17 -9.95 20.00
C LEU A 301 6.42 -9.12 21.27
N LYS A 302 5.49 -9.14 22.23
CA LYS A 302 5.59 -8.33 23.46
C LYS A 302 6.47 -8.99 24.53
N GLY A 303 7.48 -8.28 25.04
CA GLY A 303 8.30 -8.70 26.18
C GLY A 303 9.22 -9.91 25.95
N LYS A 304 9.49 -10.29 24.71
CA LYS A 304 10.30 -11.48 24.37
C LYS A 304 11.65 -11.06 23.77
N SER A 305 12.74 -11.72 24.13
CA SER A 305 14.05 -11.52 23.48
C SER A 305 14.25 -12.39 22.24
N SER A 306 13.54 -13.52 22.18
CA SER A 306 13.50 -14.41 21.02
C SER A 306 12.15 -15.10 20.90
N TYR A 307 11.78 -15.47 19.67
CA TYR A 307 10.52 -16.16 19.37
C TYR A 307 10.71 -17.15 18.22
N THR A 308 10.27 -18.39 18.39
CA THR A 308 10.30 -19.39 17.32
C THR A 308 8.91 -19.56 16.75
N LEU A 309 8.74 -19.24 15.48
CA LEU A 309 7.50 -19.44 14.76
C LEU A 309 7.56 -20.74 13.96
N LYS A 310 6.65 -21.65 14.30
CA LYS A 310 6.45 -22.90 13.56
C LYS A 310 5.31 -22.72 12.57
N ILE A 311 5.59 -22.95 11.29
CA ILE A 311 4.59 -22.91 10.22
C ILE A 311 4.61 -24.26 9.51
N SER A 312 3.48 -24.96 9.55
CA SER A 312 3.33 -26.29 8.93
C SER A 312 2.21 -26.23 7.91
N LEU A 313 2.57 -26.00 6.66
CA LEU A 313 1.59 -25.93 5.59
C LEU A 313 0.95 -27.30 5.35
N LYS A 314 -0.36 -27.31 5.14
CA LYS A 314 -1.10 -28.53 4.80
C LYS A 314 -0.97 -28.80 3.30
N GLU A 315 -0.67 -30.05 2.94
CA GLU A 315 -0.67 -30.48 1.55
C GLU A 315 -2.06 -30.30 0.95
N THR A 316 -2.09 -29.81 -0.29
CA THR A 316 -3.33 -29.71 -1.04
C THR A 316 -3.73 -31.11 -1.46
N GLU A 317 -4.89 -31.58 -0.99
CA GLU A 317 -5.46 -32.86 -1.46
C GLU A 317 -5.53 -32.85 -2.98
N SER A 318 -5.04 -33.91 -3.63
CA SER A 318 -5.03 -34.03 -5.08
C SER A 318 -5.86 -35.22 -5.56
N LEU A 319 -6.40 -35.10 -6.76
CA LEU A 319 -7.23 -36.08 -7.45
C LEU A 319 -6.55 -36.47 -8.76
N LYS A 320 -6.52 -37.77 -9.06
CA LYS A 320 -6.12 -38.27 -10.38
C LYS A 320 -7.35 -38.35 -11.27
N ILE A 321 -7.34 -37.59 -12.36
CA ILE A 321 -8.47 -37.48 -13.28
C ILE A 321 -8.01 -37.94 -14.66
N GLY A 322 -8.72 -38.93 -15.20
CA GLY A 322 -8.54 -39.39 -16.57
C GLY A 322 -9.52 -38.70 -17.50
N PHE A 323 -9.02 -38.08 -18.56
CA PHE A 323 -9.88 -37.58 -19.63
C PHE A 323 -9.96 -38.62 -20.74
N ASN A 324 -11.18 -38.90 -21.22
CA ASN A 324 -11.40 -39.75 -22.37
C ASN A 324 -12.42 -39.09 -23.31
N LEU A 325 -11.98 -38.75 -24.52
CA LEU A 325 -12.81 -38.13 -25.54
C LEU A 325 -12.84 -39.07 -26.75
N LYS A 326 -13.96 -39.78 -26.95
CA LYS A 326 -14.13 -40.82 -28.00
C LYS A 326 -13.79 -40.34 -29.42
N SER A 327 -13.84 -39.04 -29.68
CA SER A 327 -13.75 -38.47 -31.04
C SER A 327 -12.64 -37.44 -31.23
N ALA A 328 -11.79 -37.19 -30.22
CA ALA A 328 -10.82 -36.08 -30.24
C ALA A 328 -9.61 -36.36 -29.36
N THR A 329 -8.44 -35.84 -29.75
CA THR A 329 -7.17 -35.97 -29.00
C THR A 329 -6.56 -34.61 -28.67
N PRO A 330 -7.25 -33.77 -27.86
CA PRO A 330 -6.76 -32.43 -27.53
C PRO A 330 -5.54 -32.47 -26.61
N ASP A 331 -4.73 -31.42 -26.70
CA ASP A 331 -3.70 -31.09 -25.72
C ASP A 331 -4.35 -30.37 -24.53
N LEU A 332 -4.03 -30.82 -23.32
CA LEU A 332 -4.57 -30.32 -22.07
C LEU A 332 -3.55 -29.40 -21.39
N PHE A 333 -4.00 -28.20 -21.03
CA PHE A 333 -3.25 -27.21 -20.28
C PHE A 333 -3.91 -26.94 -18.93
N PHE A 334 -3.08 -26.86 -17.89
CA PHE A 334 -3.48 -26.47 -16.54
C PHE A 334 -2.55 -25.35 -16.07
N LYS A 335 -3.11 -24.27 -15.52
CA LYS A 335 -2.36 -23.05 -15.15
C LYS A 335 -1.47 -22.52 -16.28
N SER A 336 -1.99 -22.55 -17.52
CA SER A 336 -1.28 -22.14 -18.74
C SER A 336 0.00 -22.93 -19.03
N ARG A 337 0.13 -24.14 -18.48
CA ARG A 337 1.24 -25.07 -18.76
C ARG A 337 0.72 -26.32 -19.42
N TYR A 338 1.44 -26.79 -20.44
CA TYR A 338 1.18 -28.07 -21.06
C TYR A 338 1.20 -29.18 -20.01
N SER A 339 0.14 -29.97 -19.95
CA SER A 339 0.00 -31.04 -18.96
C SER A 339 0.10 -32.40 -19.64
N ILE A 340 -0.80 -32.71 -20.58
CA ILE A 340 -0.86 -34.03 -21.22
C ILE A 340 -1.69 -33.97 -22.51
N LYS A 341 -1.50 -34.95 -23.39
CA LYS A 341 -2.39 -35.20 -24.54
C LYS A 341 -3.49 -36.20 -24.15
N VAL A 342 -4.76 -35.88 -24.46
CA VAL A 342 -5.91 -36.74 -24.15
C VAL A 342 -6.06 -37.83 -25.23
N PRO A 343 -6.36 -39.11 -24.87
CA PRO A 343 -6.65 -39.64 -23.54
C PRO A 343 -5.42 -39.72 -22.64
N GLY A 344 -5.54 -39.24 -21.40
CA GLY A 344 -4.45 -39.21 -20.42
C GLY A 344 -4.93 -38.88 -19.01
N ILE A 345 -4.07 -39.11 -18.03
CA ILE A 345 -4.34 -38.88 -16.60
C ILE A 345 -3.59 -37.64 -16.14
N ILE A 346 -4.30 -36.72 -15.48
CA ILE A 346 -3.75 -35.51 -14.86
C ILE A 346 -4.03 -35.50 -13.36
N THR A 347 -3.09 -34.97 -12.58
CA THR A 347 -3.27 -34.72 -11.15
C THR A 347 -3.71 -33.29 -10.93
N LEU A 348 -4.91 -33.09 -10.38
CA LEU A 348 -5.47 -31.78 -10.06
C LEU A 348 -5.68 -31.62 -8.56
N PRO A 349 -5.59 -30.39 -8.02
CA PRO A 349 -5.99 -30.15 -6.64
C PRO A 349 -7.50 -30.40 -6.49
N LYS A 350 -7.92 -30.85 -5.30
CA LYS A 350 -9.33 -30.99 -4.89
C LYS A 350 -9.96 -29.62 -4.61
N ALA A 351 -9.84 -28.73 -5.59
CA ALA A 351 -10.40 -27.40 -5.60
C ALA A 351 -10.91 -27.10 -7.01
N LYS A 352 -11.79 -26.10 -7.11
CA LYS A 352 -12.31 -25.63 -8.39
C LYS A 352 -11.14 -25.23 -9.29
N SER A 353 -11.03 -25.89 -10.44
CA SER A 353 -9.89 -25.76 -11.35
C SER A 353 -10.38 -25.49 -12.76
N ILE A 354 -9.67 -24.62 -13.49
CA ILE A 354 -9.94 -24.36 -14.90
C ILE A 354 -8.89 -25.11 -15.72
N LEU A 355 -9.38 -25.83 -16.73
CA LEU A 355 -8.59 -26.58 -17.69
C LEU A 355 -8.81 -26.01 -19.08
N GLU A 356 -7.76 -26.01 -19.89
CA GLU A 356 -7.81 -25.60 -21.27
C GLU A 356 -7.50 -26.79 -22.17
N PHE A 357 -8.39 -27.05 -23.13
CA PHE A 357 -8.26 -28.12 -24.11
C PHE A 357 -8.04 -27.48 -25.48
N GLU A 358 -6.93 -27.78 -26.12
CA GLU A 358 -6.60 -27.31 -27.46
C GLU A 358 -6.67 -28.46 -28.46
N GLU A 359 -7.46 -28.29 -29.52
CA GLU A 359 -7.47 -29.22 -30.64
C GLU A 359 -7.29 -28.45 -31.96
N LYS A 360 -6.18 -28.67 -32.66
CA LYS A 360 -5.89 -28.03 -33.96
C LYS A 360 -6.05 -26.50 -33.93
N GLY A 361 -5.56 -25.85 -32.87
CA GLY A 361 -5.66 -24.40 -32.65
C GLY A 361 -7.03 -23.91 -32.15
N ILE A 362 -7.94 -24.80 -31.76
CA ILE A 362 -9.25 -24.46 -31.18
C ILE A 362 -9.22 -24.70 -29.68
N HIS A 363 -9.36 -23.62 -28.91
CA HIS A 363 -9.34 -23.64 -27.46
C HIS A 363 -10.75 -23.87 -26.87
N THR A 364 -10.83 -24.74 -25.86
CA THR A 364 -12.04 -25.00 -25.06
C THR A 364 -11.68 -24.92 -23.59
N PHE A 365 -12.34 -24.05 -22.83
CA PHE A 365 -12.15 -23.97 -21.38
C PHE A 365 -13.15 -24.88 -20.66
N GLY A 366 -12.66 -25.65 -19.69
CA GLY A 366 -13.45 -26.52 -18.83
C GLY A 366 -13.30 -26.14 -17.36
N ILE A 367 -14.41 -26.08 -16.62
CA ILE A 367 -14.38 -25.99 -15.16
C ILE A 367 -14.51 -27.40 -14.59
N PHE A 368 -13.50 -27.77 -13.83
CA PHE A 368 -13.53 -28.91 -12.92
C PHE A 368 -13.98 -28.43 -11.54
N GLU A 369 -15.04 -29.02 -11.02
CA GLU A 369 -15.56 -28.75 -9.68
C GLU A 369 -15.67 -30.10 -8.94
N PRO A 370 -14.85 -30.33 -7.91
CA PRO A 370 -14.90 -31.59 -7.17
C PRO A 370 -16.22 -31.68 -6.38
N SER A 371 -17.10 -32.61 -6.73
CA SER A 371 -18.32 -32.90 -5.96
C SER A 371 -18.03 -33.82 -4.77
N LYS A 372 -18.92 -33.81 -3.76
CA LYS A 372 -18.78 -34.67 -2.56
C LYS A 372 -18.79 -36.17 -2.88
N GLU A 373 -19.26 -36.59 -4.05
CA GLU A 373 -19.26 -37.99 -4.51
C GLU A 373 -17.92 -38.40 -5.15
N ILE A 374 -17.02 -37.45 -5.42
CA ILE A 374 -15.68 -37.67 -5.96
C ILE A 374 -14.72 -37.90 -4.80
N LEU A 375 -14.85 -39.04 -4.12
CA LEU A 375 -14.30 -39.24 -2.77
C LEU A 375 -13.05 -40.13 -2.68
N SER A 376 -12.32 -40.39 -3.77
CA SER A 376 -11.10 -41.20 -3.67
C SER A 376 -9.94 -40.60 -4.46
N SER A 377 -8.93 -40.11 -3.73
CA SER A 377 -7.64 -39.65 -4.28
C SER A 377 -6.86 -40.75 -5.02
N GLN A 378 -7.25 -42.02 -4.83
CA GLN A 378 -6.58 -43.19 -5.38
C GLN A 378 -7.15 -43.65 -6.73
N ASN A 379 -8.42 -43.38 -7.05
CA ASN A 379 -9.06 -43.86 -8.27
C ASN A 379 -9.01 -42.80 -9.39
N VAL A 380 -8.65 -43.25 -10.60
CA VAL A 380 -8.60 -42.40 -11.80
C VAL A 380 -10.03 -42.19 -12.29
N GLN A 381 -10.58 -41.00 -12.09
CA GLN A 381 -11.95 -40.74 -12.49
C GLN A 381 -12.05 -40.35 -13.97
N ASN A 382 -12.91 -41.04 -14.72
CA ASN A 382 -13.16 -40.75 -16.13
C ASN A 382 -14.04 -39.50 -16.28
N MET A 383 -13.51 -38.46 -16.93
CA MET A 383 -14.17 -37.19 -17.16
C MET A 383 -14.32 -36.92 -18.66
N ILE A 384 -15.46 -36.31 -19.03
CA ILE A 384 -15.78 -35.89 -20.40
C ILE A 384 -16.11 -34.40 -20.45
N ILE A 385 -15.74 -33.79 -21.58
CA ILE A 385 -16.08 -32.41 -21.93
C ILE A 385 -16.46 -32.36 -23.41
N LYS A 386 -17.49 -31.58 -23.75
CA LYS A 386 -17.82 -31.31 -25.15
C LYS A 386 -16.88 -30.23 -25.68
N LEU A 387 -15.98 -30.59 -26.59
CA LEU A 387 -15.05 -29.64 -27.22
C LEU A 387 -15.75 -28.67 -28.17
N ASN A 388 -15.11 -27.52 -28.41
CA ASN A 388 -15.49 -26.58 -29.46
C ASN A 388 -15.04 -27.10 -30.82
N LYS A 389 -15.90 -26.99 -31.84
CA LYS A 389 -15.63 -27.48 -33.21
C LYS A 389 -15.08 -26.40 -34.16
N LYS A 390 -15.14 -25.13 -33.77
CA LYS A 390 -14.74 -23.97 -34.57
C LYS A 390 -14.07 -22.95 -33.66
N ASN A 391 -13.22 -22.08 -34.24
CA ASN A 391 -12.63 -20.97 -33.52
C ASN A 391 -13.74 -20.03 -33.00
N VAL A 392 -13.91 -20.02 -31.69
CA VAL A 392 -14.95 -19.24 -31.01
C VAL A 392 -14.66 -17.75 -31.15
N LYS A 393 -13.39 -17.34 -31.09
CA LYS A 393 -12.95 -15.93 -31.18
C LYS A 393 -13.43 -15.30 -32.48
N ASP A 394 -13.08 -15.91 -33.62
CA ASP A 394 -13.44 -15.37 -34.94
C ASP A 394 -14.97 -15.32 -35.13
N SER A 395 -15.68 -16.32 -34.60
CA SER A 395 -17.13 -16.40 -34.71
C SER A 395 -17.86 -15.32 -33.89
N ILE A 396 -17.30 -14.93 -32.73
CA ILE A 396 -17.80 -13.84 -31.88
C ILE A 396 -17.48 -12.51 -32.54
N GLU A 397 -16.26 -12.32 -33.04
CA GLU A 397 -15.83 -11.09 -33.70
C GLU A 397 -16.66 -10.75 -34.93
N LEU A 398 -16.92 -11.74 -35.78
CA LEU A 398 -17.79 -11.58 -36.95
C LEU A 398 -19.22 -11.19 -36.52
N GLN A 399 -19.77 -11.85 -35.50
CA GLN A 399 -21.11 -11.54 -35.02
C GLN A 399 -21.19 -10.15 -34.36
N ARG A 400 -20.13 -9.73 -33.65
CA ARG A 400 -20.02 -8.41 -33.05
C ARG A 400 -20.07 -7.31 -34.13
N LYS A 401 -19.35 -7.49 -35.24
CA LYS A 401 -19.40 -6.56 -36.38
C LYS A 401 -20.81 -6.43 -36.95
N ILE A 402 -21.51 -7.55 -37.14
CA ILE A 402 -22.90 -7.56 -37.65
C ILE A 402 -23.84 -6.86 -36.67
N LEU A 403 -23.70 -7.13 -35.36
CA LEU A 403 -24.48 -6.49 -34.32
C LEU A 403 -24.31 -4.96 -34.33
N TYR A 404 -23.07 -4.48 -34.43
CA TYR A 404 -22.79 -3.05 -34.47
C TYR A 404 -23.29 -2.36 -35.74
N TRP A 405 -23.22 -3.03 -36.90
CA TRP A 405 -23.85 -2.52 -38.11
C TRP A 405 -25.37 -2.42 -37.97
N SER A 406 -26.02 -3.41 -37.36
CA SER A 406 -27.45 -3.36 -37.09
C SER A 406 -27.83 -2.26 -36.08
N LEU A 407 -27.01 -2.06 -35.05
CA LEU A 407 -27.21 -1.00 -34.07
C LEU A 407 -27.02 0.39 -34.70
N GLY A 408 -25.98 0.55 -35.52
CA GLY A 408 -25.73 1.78 -36.26
C GLY A 408 -26.88 2.15 -37.19
N ALA A 409 -27.42 1.18 -37.93
CA ALA A 409 -28.60 1.40 -38.76
C ALA A 409 -29.82 1.86 -37.96
N LEU A 410 -30.07 1.25 -36.79
CA LEU A 410 -31.15 1.67 -35.88
C LEU A 410 -30.93 3.09 -35.33
N TYR A 411 -29.71 3.43 -34.94
CA TYR A 411 -29.37 4.76 -34.44
C TYR A 411 -29.50 5.86 -35.50
N ILE A 412 -29.29 5.53 -36.78
CA ILE A 412 -29.54 6.48 -37.88
C ILE A 412 -31.05 6.65 -38.10
N SER A 413 -31.84 5.59 -38.00
CA SER A 413 -33.28 5.64 -38.30
C SER A 413 -34.11 6.32 -37.21
N LEU A 414 -33.67 6.24 -35.95
CA LEU A 414 -34.39 6.80 -34.79
C LEU A 414 -34.59 8.33 -34.86
N PRO A 415 -33.55 9.18 -35.03
CA PRO A 415 -33.72 10.62 -35.15
C PRO A 415 -34.60 11.03 -36.33
N ILE A 416 -34.44 10.38 -37.48
CA ILE A 416 -35.24 10.65 -38.68
C ILE A 416 -36.73 10.42 -38.39
N THR A 417 -37.06 9.29 -37.75
CA THR A 417 -38.45 8.96 -37.39
C THR A 417 -39.02 9.93 -36.35
N MET A 418 -38.21 10.33 -35.36
CA MET A 418 -38.63 11.28 -34.33
C MET A 418 -38.90 12.67 -34.90
N ILE A 419 -38.03 13.16 -35.80
CA ILE A 419 -38.21 14.46 -36.47
C ILE A 419 -39.48 14.44 -37.34
N LEU A 420 -39.68 13.38 -38.13
CA LEU A 420 -40.87 13.24 -38.97
C LEU A 420 -42.16 13.18 -38.13
N LYS A 421 -42.12 12.49 -36.98
CA LYS A 421 -43.24 12.44 -36.05
C LYS A 421 -43.53 13.82 -35.44
N ALA A 422 -42.50 14.52 -34.96
CA ALA A 422 -42.67 15.87 -34.41
C ALA A 422 -43.25 16.85 -35.45
N GLN A 423 -42.75 16.82 -36.69
CA GLN A 423 -43.29 17.64 -37.77
C GLN A 423 -44.74 17.29 -38.10
N LEU A 424 -45.10 16.00 -38.12
CA LEU A 424 -46.46 15.56 -38.34
C LEU A 424 -47.39 16.05 -37.21
N ASP A 425 -46.98 15.91 -35.97
CA ASP A 425 -47.73 16.36 -34.79
C ASP A 425 -47.93 17.88 -34.82
N ASP A 426 -46.90 18.66 -35.18
CA ASP A 426 -46.98 20.12 -35.35
C ASP A 426 -47.97 20.51 -36.47
N HIS A 427 -47.92 19.84 -37.62
CA HIS A 427 -48.85 20.08 -38.73
C HIS A 427 -50.30 19.74 -38.35
N ILE A 428 -50.53 18.62 -37.65
CA ILE A 428 -51.85 18.22 -37.17
C ILE A 428 -52.36 19.22 -36.12
N TYR A 429 -51.49 19.66 -35.20
CA TYR A 429 -51.85 20.64 -34.16
C TYR A 429 -52.19 22.01 -34.77
N ALA A 430 -51.40 22.49 -35.73
CA ALA A 430 -51.65 23.74 -36.44
C ALA A 430 -52.96 23.70 -37.25
N PHE A 431 -53.28 22.56 -37.87
CA PHE A 431 -54.54 22.34 -38.58
C PHE A 431 -55.74 22.34 -37.62
N ARG A 432 -55.66 21.59 -36.51
CA ARG A 432 -56.72 21.54 -35.48
C ARG A 432 -57.01 22.90 -34.86
N ASN A 433 -55.98 23.71 -34.61
CA ASN A 433 -56.09 25.02 -34.00
C ASN A 433 -56.39 26.17 -34.99
N ARG A 434 -56.77 25.85 -36.22
CA ARG A 434 -57.12 26.83 -37.27
C ARG A 434 -56.00 27.82 -37.61
N LYS A 435 -54.74 27.47 -37.34
CA LYS A 435 -53.56 28.27 -37.72
C LYS A 435 -53.16 28.04 -39.19
N LEU A 436 -53.70 26.99 -39.82
CA LEU A 436 -53.56 26.70 -41.25
C LEU A 436 -54.93 26.82 -41.94
N PRO A 437 -54.97 27.26 -43.22
CA PRO A 437 -56.22 27.34 -43.97
C PRO A 437 -56.81 25.95 -44.20
N TYR A 438 -58.13 25.83 -44.02
CA TYR A 438 -58.88 24.60 -44.33
C TYR A 438 -59.05 24.46 -45.84
N THR A 439 -58.01 23.99 -46.51
CA THR A 439 -57.98 23.73 -47.95
C THR A 439 -57.67 22.25 -48.20
N GLN A 440 -58.31 21.64 -49.20
CA GLN A 440 -58.12 20.22 -49.56
C GLN A 440 -56.63 19.88 -49.83
N ALA A 441 -55.89 20.81 -50.44
CA ALA A 441 -54.47 20.65 -50.71
C ALA A 441 -53.60 20.49 -49.45
N GLU A 442 -53.97 21.15 -48.34
CA GLU A 442 -53.24 21.07 -47.07
C GLU A 442 -53.56 19.75 -46.33
N VAL A 443 -54.81 19.28 -46.44
CA VAL A 443 -55.21 17.94 -45.95
C VAL A 443 -54.42 16.84 -46.67
N ASP A 444 -54.30 16.92 -48.00
CA ASP A 444 -53.54 15.96 -48.80
C ASP A 444 -52.04 15.99 -48.46
N ARG A 445 -51.49 17.18 -48.16
CA ARG A 445 -50.11 17.32 -47.71
C ARG A 445 -49.89 16.64 -46.36
N ILE A 446 -50.75 16.88 -45.38
CA ILE A 446 -50.68 16.24 -44.06
C ILE A 446 -50.80 14.72 -44.18
N ASN A 447 -51.70 14.22 -45.03
CA ASN A 447 -51.86 12.79 -45.28
C ASN A 447 -50.59 12.16 -45.89
N ARG A 448 -49.92 12.81 -46.86
CA ARG A 448 -48.63 12.35 -47.40
C ARG A 448 -47.53 12.31 -46.34
N PHE A 449 -47.48 13.31 -45.46
CA PHE A 449 -46.57 13.30 -44.31
C PHE A 449 -46.87 12.15 -43.34
N GLY A 450 -48.14 11.86 -43.08
CA GLY A 450 -48.57 10.72 -42.27
C GLY A 450 -48.14 9.38 -42.86
N ILE A 451 -48.31 9.18 -44.16
CA ILE A 451 -47.83 7.98 -44.86
C ILE A 451 -46.30 7.86 -44.75
N THR A 452 -45.58 8.96 -44.97
CA THR A 452 -44.11 8.98 -44.88
C THR A 452 -43.64 8.61 -43.48
N GLN A 453 -44.22 9.21 -42.44
CA GLN A 453 -43.90 8.91 -41.05
C GLN A 453 -44.18 7.44 -40.70
N ASN A 454 -45.31 6.87 -41.14
CA ASN A 454 -45.64 5.47 -40.93
C ASN A 454 -44.62 4.52 -41.58
N VAL A 455 -44.16 4.83 -42.80
CA VAL A 455 -43.12 4.05 -43.50
C VAL A 455 -41.80 4.08 -42.72
N PHE A 456 -41.34 5.26 -42.30
CA PHE A 456 -40.10 5.39 -41.52
C PHE A 456 -40.21 4.75 -40.12
N GLN A 457 -41.38 4.81 -39.50
CA GLN A 457 -41.65 4.09 -38.25
C GLN A 457 -41.56 2.58 -38.47
N GLY A 458 -42.13 2.05 -39.55
CA GLY A 458 -42.02 0.64 -39.93
C GLY A 458 -40.58 0.19 -40.15
N ILE A 459 -39.77 1.00 -40.86
CA ILE A 459 -38.34 0.74 -41.07
C ILE A 459 -37.59 0.70 -39.74
N THR A 460 -37.83 1.66 -38.85
CA THR A 460 -37.19 1.73 -37.53
C THR A 460 -37.57 0.53 -36.66
N ILE A 461 -38.83 0.08 -36.68
CA ILE A 461 -39.27 -1.13 -35.99
C ILE A 461 -38.56 -2.37 -36.54
N ALA A 462 -38.48 -2.51 -37.87
CA ALA A 462 -37.80 -3.64 -38.51
C ALA A 462 -36.30 -3.68 -38.17
N LEU A 463 -35.62 -2.53 -38.15
CA LEU A 463 -34.23 -2.42 -37.72
C LEU A 463 -34.06 -2.76 -36.24
N GLY A 464 -35.01 -2.36 -35.39
CA GLY A 464 -35.04 -2.71 -33.97
C GLY A 464 -35.16 -4.22 -33.74
N VAL A 465 -36.08 -4.87 -34.45
CA VAL A 465 -36.25 -6.34 -34.42
C VAL A 465 -34.99 -7.04 -34.92
N ASN A 466 -34.41 -6.60 -36.04
CA ASN A 466 -33.17 -7.16 -36.56
C ASN A 466 -32.02 -7.05 -35.55
N TYR A 467 -31.85 -5.88 -34.94
CA TYR A 467 -30.84 -5.68 -33.89
C TYR A 467 -31.03 -6.65 -32.73
N PHE A 468 -32.27 -6.82 -32.25
CA PHE A 468 -32.57 -7.74 -31.16
C PHE A 468 -32.26 -9.20 -31.50
N ILE A 469 -32.58 -9.64 -32.73
CA ILE A 469 -32.20 -10.97 -33.22
C ILE A 469 -30.68 -11.14 -33.26
N GLN A 470 -29.95 -10.15 -33.78
CA GLN A 470 -28.48 -10.21 -33.83
C GLN A 470 -27.85 -10.23 -32.44
N LEU A 471 -28.47 -9.55 -31.46
CA LEU A 471 -28.05 -9.55 -30.07
C LEU A 471 -28.20 -10.94 -29.46
N ILE A 472 -29.33 -11.63 -29.66
CA ILE A 472 -29.52 -13.00 -29.20
C ILE A 472 -28.46 -13.93 -29.80
N ILE A 473 -28.23 -13.86 -31.11
CA ILE A 473 -27.23 -14.69 -31.79
C ILE A 473 -25.82 -14.40 -31.24
N TYR A 474 -25.51 -13.14 -30.96
CA TYR A 474 -24.25 -12.74 -30.32
C TYR A 474 -24.11 -13.35 -28.93
N LEU A 475 -25.13 -13.23 -28.07
CA LEU A 475 -25.11 -13.81 -26.72
C LEU A 475 -24.94 -15.33 -26.75
N VAL A 476 -25.63 -16.03 -27.65
CA VAL A 476 -25.48 -17.48 -27.83
C VAL A 476 -24.08 -17.88 -28.31
N LYS A 477 -23.43 -17.06 -29.14
CA LYS A 477 -22.04 -17.30 -29.55
C LYS A 477 -21.04 -16.96 -28.43
N ALA A 478 -21.29 -15.89 -27.68
CA ALA A 478 -20.47 -15.48 -26.55
C ALA A 478 -20.51 -16.52 -25.41
N ASP A 479 -21.65 -17.15 -25.17
CA ASP A 479 -21.80 -18.26 -24.22
C ASP A 479 -20.85 -19.44 -24.54
N ARG A 480 -20.48 -19.64 -25.81
CA ARG A 480 -19.52 -20.69 -26.20
C ARG A 480 -18.09 -20.41 -25.78
N ALA A 481 -17.75 -19.17 -25.42
CA ALA A 481 -16.46 -18.81 -24.85
C ALA A 481 -16.41 -19.04 -23.33
N LEU A 482 -17.57 -19.21 -22.68
CA LEU A 482 -17.59 -19.50 -21.26
C LEU A 482 -17.08 -20.91 -20.98
N PRO A 483 -16.39 -21.10 -19.84
CA PRO A 483 -15.91 -22.43 -19.47
C PRO A 483 -17.06 -23.41 -19.26
N ARG A 484 -16.96 -24.60 -19.84
CA ARG A 484 -17.98 -25.66 -19.72
C ARG A 484 -17.75 -26.51 -18.49
N LYS A 485 -18.81 -26.95 -17.82
CA LYS A 485 -18.69 -27.91 -16.72
C LYS A 485 -18.22 -29.26 -17.24
N ILE A 486 -17.14 -29.77 -16.66
CA ILE A 486 -16.63 -31.12 -16.88
C ILE A 486 -17.55 -32.08 -16.14
N LYS A 487 -17.93 -33.18 -16.80
CA LYS A 487 -18.85 -34.17 -16.23
C LYS A 487 -18.17 -35.54 -16.13
N PRO A 488 -18.46 -36.32 -15.08
CA PRO A 488 -18.05 -37.72 -15.01
C PRO A 488 -18.70 -38.53 -16.14
N ASN A 489 -17.94 -39.44 -16.72
CA ASN A 489 -18.42 -40.39 -17.72
C ASN A 489 -18.73 -41.72 -17.04
N TYR A 490 -20.01 -41.95 -16.73
CA TYR A 490 -20.49 -43.16 -16.05
C TYR A 490 -20.75 -44.35 -17.00
N ALA A 491 -20.70 -44.14 -18.32
CA ALA A 491 -21.18 -45.15 -19.27
C ALA A 491 -20.14 -46.24 -19.58
N GLU A 492 -18.85 -45.91 -19.62
CA GLU A 492 -17.75 -46.86 -19.89
C GLU A 492 -16.44 -46.33 -19.28
N PRO A 493 -15.98 -46.84 -18.11
CA PRO A 493 -14.70 -46.43 -17.55
C PRO A 493 -13.56 -47.05 -18.36
N VAL A 494 -12.78 -46.22 -19.05
CA VAL A 494 -11.59 -46.67 -19.81
C VAL A 494 -10.39 -46.94 -18.89
N TYR A 495 -10.37 -46.29 -17.72
CA TYR A 495 -9.44 -46.61 -16.64
C TYR A 495 -10.14 -47.50 -15.60
N PRO A 496 -9.60 -48.67 -15.25
CA PRO A 496 -10.22 -49.58 -14.29
C PRO A 496 -10.25 -48.96 -12.89
N GLU A 497 -11.39 -49.11 -12.19
CA GLU A 497 -11.46 -48.90 -10.75
C GLU A 497 -10.74 -50.07 -10.06
N LEU A 498 -9.80 -49.78 -9.16
CA LEU A 498 -9.21 -50.82 -8.32
C LEU A 498 -10.28 -51.32 -7.36
N LYS A 499 -10.62 -52.61 -7.45
CA LYS A 499 -11.47 -53.28 -6.47
C LYS A 499 -10.82 -53.15 -5.09
N THR A 500 -11.50 -52.46 -4.17
CA THR A 500 -11.23 -52.57 -2.73
C THR A 500 -11.42 -54.03 -2.32
N GLY A 501 -10.34 -54.66 -1.87
CA GLY A 501 -10.32 -56.09 -1.57
C GLY A 501 -11.18 -56.46 -0.37
N GLU A 502 -11.99 -57.50 -0.53
CA GLU A 502 -12.44 -58.37 0.56
C GLU A 502 -11.57 -59.63 0.57
N ASP A 503 -11.05 -59.93 1.76
CA ASP A 503 -10.52 -61.19 2.29
C ASP A 503 -9.72 -62.13 1.39
N THR A 504 -8.39 -62.09 1.59
CA THR A 504 -7.58 -63.31 1.60
C THR A 504 -6.96 -63.48 2.98
N THR A 505 -7.64 -64.29 3.80
CA THR A 505 -7.10 -64.90 5.01
C THR A 505 -5.89 -65.75 4.61
N ILE A 506 -4.69 -65.29 4.97
CA ILE A 506 -3.48 -66.11 4.90
C ILE A 506 -3.59 -67.14 6.04
N LYS A 507 -3.92 -68.38 5.70
CA LYS A 507 -3.63 -69.54 6.55
C LYS A 507 -2.11 -69.72 6.59
N ASN A 508 -1.56 -69.60 7.80
CA ASN A 508 -0.26 -70.18 8.15
C ASN A 508 -0.36 -71.69 7.98
N GLU A 509 0.44 -72.29 7.10
CA GLU A 509 0.91 -73.65 7.27
C GLU A 509 2.42 -73.74 6.99
N GLU A 510 3.07 -74.30 8.00
CA GLU A 510 4.47 -74.48 8.31
C GLU A 510 5.32 -75.09 7.18
N LYS A 511 6.58 -74.62 7.09
CA LYS A 511 7.67 -75.44 6.58
C LYS A 511 7.94 -76.59 7.56
N LYS A 512 7.85 -77.83 7.09
CA LYS A 512 8.55 -78.98 7.68
C LYS A 512 9.00 -79.95 6.58
N ASN A 513 10.32 -79.98 6.41
CA ASN A 513 11.22 -81.09 6.10
C ASN A 513 11.01 -82.08 4.94
N GLU A 514 12.18 -82.43 4.35
CA GLU A 514 12.59 -83.73 3.76
C GLU A 514 11.90 -84.09 2.44
N GLU A 515 12.56 -84.40 1.31
CA GLU A 515 13.92 -84.89 0.96
C GLU A 515 14.46 -84.22 -0.30
#